data_AF-A0AA46YL13-F1
#
_entry.id   AF-A0AA46YL13-F1
#
_cell.length_a   1.000
_cell.length_b   1.000
_cell.length_c   1.000
_cell.angle_alpha   90.00
_cell.angle_beta   90.00
_cell.angle_gamma   90.00
#
_symmetry.space_group_name_H-M   'P 1'
#
loop_
_entity.id
_entity.type
_entity.pdbx_description
1 polymer ?
#
loop_
_entity_poly.entity_id
_entity_poly.type
_entity_poly.pdbx_seq_one_letter_code
_entity_poly.pdbx_strand_id
1 'polypeptide(L)'
;MSGIQHLSMRVPWRDRAWDEFICDDPLGNSSCTLLAAIGKGRDDVYEIENHGAGIDSLDHDRLPCLSERATFMSPRGYTVVKDHPYRNNPALKGMLHDTPVTVPGYAFEAVPFRWMNRDSFATEVGHERVPLFNQDAEIEADAALNYTPPWVMDGTNQRAILDAFFEPVALGNSLVFAYLKHSPLQEERTDRILVGAARVTGVTSPPMWNQSGNPPFSSCMWETIVEHSLRPDMTDGILLPYQELLPLLDEGVDVSAALAWAPEGRTVEFSYVTEHLTDDAAIEALAALQSAAEGMRALGVELPDAGVAWVEAEIERLWQLRGPVPGLPGILKLIGVQQPYVASRSVIGECSDDQDPWDLLDEVFHAPSDAPTTVKPHIGNLQARVWAKIPAGRQAVLRLLSGFDISPAQVQILLEGATDVEMTAEELLANPYFAAICTYGMPEHVPFTTIDRSLFPPSHITWKSPVPEQVQLRGPHRPKADRSDADRRTRAAGFPRGHSRSRWRGNRTRQRHPRCPTTRAHEHDSRWSRSRSRRYRRVAPMVTAAESLSGKRH
;
A
#
# COMPACT_ATOMS: atom_id res chain seq x y z
N MET A 1 19.03 -10.82 5.59
CA MET A 1 18.02 -10.67 4.53
C MET A 1 17.17 -9.47 4.89
N SER A 2 16.77 -8.68 3.89
CA SER A 2 15.76 -7.65 4.11
C SER A 2 14.49 -8.25 4.73
N GLY A 3 13.82 -7.50 5.61
CA GLY A 3 12.42 -7.82 5.91
C GLY A 3 11.67 -7.88 4.60
N ILE A 4 10.93 -8.98 4.40
CA ILE A 4 10.27 -9.29 3.14
C ILE A 4 9.33 -8.13 2.79
N GLN A 5 9.31 -7.72 1.53
CA GLN A 5 8.31 -6.78 1.01
C GLN A 5 7.39 -7.51 0.04
N HIS A 6 6.13 -7.10 0.05
CA HIS A 6 5.12 -7.53 -0.90
C HIS A 6 4.96 -6.48 -2.00
N LEU A 7 4.22 -6.81 -3.04
CA LEU A 7 4.02 -5.93 -4.19
C LEU A 7 2.53 -5.63 -4.40
N SER A 8 2.22 -4.44 -4.88
CA SER A 8 0.96 -4.20 -5.59
C SER A 8 1.18 -4.29 -7.10
N MET A 9 0.12 -4.63 -7.84
CA MET A 9 0.08 -4.46 -9.29
C MET A 9 -1.24 -3.80 -9.69
N ARG A 10 -1.17 -2.73 -10.48
CA ARG A 10 -2.37 -2.11 -11.05
C ARG A 10 -2.82 -2.88 -12.29
N VAL A 11 -4.10 -3.16 -12.40
CA VAL A 11 -4.72 -3.75 -13.60
C VAL A 11 -5.91 -2.88 -14.08
N PRO A 12 -6.26 -2.88 -15.37
CA PRO A 12 -7.46 -2.25 -15.87
C PRO A 12 -8.69 -3.10 -15.56
N TRP A 13 -9.85 -2.44 -15.51
CA TRP A 13 -11.12 -3.16 -15.58
C TRP A 13 -11.27 -3.85 -16.93
N ARG A 14 -11.84 -5.05 -16.89
CA ARG A 14 -12.28 -5.82 -18.05
C ARG A 14 -13.72 -6.26 -17.84
N ASP A 15 -14.49 -6.24 -18.91
CA ASP A 15 -15.87 -6.74 -18.95
C ASP A 15 -15.97 -8.27 -18.87
N ARG A 16 -14.84 -8.96 -19.02
CA ARG A 16 -14.64 -10.39 -18.79
C ARG A 16 -13.45 -10.64 -17.87
N ALA A 17 -13.19 -11.90 -17.57
CA ALA A 17 -12.03 -12.31 -16.78
C ALA A 17 -10.70 -11.74 -17.35
N TRP A 18 -9.68 -11.58 -16.51
CA TRP A 18 -8.34 -11.11 -16.90
C TRP A 18 -7.49 -12.15 -17.66
N ASP A 19 -8.17 -13.00 -18.45
CA ASP A 19 -7.66 -14.13 -19.22
C ASP A 19 -6.95 -13.72 -20.53
N GLU A 20 -6.60 -14.68 -21.37
CA GLU A 20 -5.87 -14.50 -22.65
C GLU A 20 -6.70 -13.89 -23.79
N PHE A 21 -7.95 -13.53 -23.57
CA PHE A 21 -8.80 -12.97 -24.62
C PHE A 21 -8.86 -11.44 -24.48
N ILE A 22 -9.31 -10.71 -25.50
CA ILE A 22 -9.66 -9.28 -25.35
C ILE A 22 -11.12 -9.13 -24.92
N CYS A 23 -11.54 -7.91 -24.54
CA CYS A 23 -12.90 -7.62 -24.05
C CYS A 23 -14.01 -8.12 -24.99
N ASP A 24 -15.15 -8.52 -24.43
CA ASP A 24 -16.31 -9.01 -25.19
C ASP A 24 -17.12 -7.86 -25.82
N ASP A 25 -17.21 -6.72 -25.12
CA ASP A 25 -17.70 -5.44 -25.61
C ASP A 25 -16.67 -4.32 -25.31
N PRO A 26 -15.65 -4.16 -26.17
CA PRO A 26 -14.61 -3.14 -26.00
C PRO A 26 -15.17 -1.71 -25.87
N LEU A 27 -16.27 -1.39 -26.56
CA LEU A 27 -16.89 -0.06 -26.48
C LEU A 27 -17.69 0.15 -25.20
N GLY A 28 -18.35 -0.89 -24.70
CA GLY A 28 -19.04 -0.88 -23.41
C GLY A 28 -18.08 -0.72 -22.23
N ASN A 29 -16.84 -1.20 -22.36
CA ASN A 29 -15.79 -1.02 -21.35
C ASN A 29 -15.19 0.40 -21.38
N SER A 30 -15.89 1.38 -20.81
CA SER A 30 -15.35 2.73 -20.63
C SER A 30 -14.36 2.85 -19.48
N SER A 31 -14.43 1.97 -18.47
CA SER A 31 -13.63 2.05 -17.25
C SER A 31 -12.13 1.89 -17.53
N CYS A 32 -11.75 1.04 -18.49
CA CYS A 32 -10.35 0.87 -18.88
C CYS A 32 -9.75 2.14 -19.53
N THR A 33 -10.56 2.92 -20.25
CA THR A 33 -10.12 4.15 -20.94
C THR A 33 -9.76 5.29 -19.99
N LEU A 34 -10.16 5.20 -18.72
CA LEU A 34 -9.76 6.15 -17.69
C LEU A 34 -8.27 6.03 -17.36
N LEU A 35 -7.63 4.90 -17.69
CA LEU A 35 -6.17 4.82 -17.70
C LEU A 35 -5.65 5.48 -18.97
N ALA A 36 -4.78 6.48 -18.80
CA ALA A 36 -4.36 7.37 -19.87
C ALA A 36 -3.68 6.64 -21.05
N ALA A 37 -2.97 5.53 -20.82
CA ALA A 37 -2.33 4.74 -21.87
C ALA A 37 -3.38 4.08 -22.77
N ILE A 38 -4.38 3.40 -22.19
CA ILE A 38 -5.49 2.80 -22.94
C ILE A 38 -6.32 3.90 -23.59
N GLY A 39 -6.76 4.91 -22.84
CA GLY A 39 -7.65 5.95 -23.37
C GLY A 39 -7.09 6.74 -24.56
N LYS A 40 -5.76 6.85 -24.68
CA LYS A 40 -5.11 7.49 -25.85
C LYS A 40 -4.75 6.50 -26.95
N GLY A 41 -4.46 5.25 -26.61
CA GLY A 41 -3.90 4.25 -27.52
C GLY A 41 -4.90 3.26 -28.09
N ARG A 42 -6.13 3.18 -27.56
CA ARG A 42 -7.11 2.16 -27.95
C ARG A 42 -7.55 2.37 -29.40
N ASP A 43 -7.48 1.31 -30.19
CA ASP A 43 -8.02 1.26 -31.54
C ASP A 43 -9.41 0.61 -31.52
N ASP A 44 -10.44 1.43 -31.32
CA ASP A 44 -11.83 0.96 -31.18
C ASP A 44 -12.27 0.10 -32.37
N VAL A 45 -11.91 0.46 -33.60
CA VAL A 45 -12.32 -0.29 -34.80
C VAL A 45 -11.71 -1.68 -34.76
N TYR A 46 -10.41 -1.77 -34.47
CA TYR A 46 -9.71 -3.04 -34.40
C TYR A 46 -10.20 -3.93 -33.26
N GLU A 47 -10.39 -3.37 -32.06
CA GLU A 47 -10.85 -4.16 -30.92
C GLU A 47 -12.29 -4.67 -31.11
N ILE A 48 -13.18 -3.88 -31.73
CA ILE A 48 -14.54 -4.35 -32.07
C ILE A 48 -14.51 -5.49 -33.08
N GLU A 49 -13.70 -5.35 -34.15
CA GLU A 49 -13.55 -6.38 -35.18
C GLU A 49 -13.02 -7.71 -34.61
N ASN A 50 -12.26 -7.65 -33.50
CA ASN A 50 -11.61 -8.79 -32.87
C ASN A 50 -12.15 -9.13 -31.46
N HIS A 51 -13.32 -8.62 -31.07
CA HIS A 51 -13.87 -8.80 -29.73
C HIS A 51 -13.89 -10.28 -29.30
N GLY A 52 -13.53 -10.55 -28.05
CA GLY A 52 -13.41 -11.91 -27.51
C GLY A 52 -12.34 -12.80 -28.16
N ALA A 53 -11.50 -12.28 -29.08
CA ALA A 53 -10.41 -13.05 -29.67
C ALA A 53 -9.23 -13.21 -28.69
N GLY A 54 -8.49 -14.33 -28.84
CA GLY A 54 -7.28 -14.61 -28.07
C GLY A 54 -6.11 -13.75 -28.51
N ILE A 55 -5.31 -13.25 -27.57
CA ILE A 55 -4.17 -12.37 -27.84
C ILE A 55 -3.14 -13.01 -28.78
N ASP A 56 -3.03 -14.33 -28.79
CA ASP A 56 -2.11 -15.09 -29.64
C ASP A 56 -2.43 -15.03 -31.14
N SER A 57 -3.64 -14.59 -31.48
CA SER A 57 -4.09 -14.38 -32.86
C SER A 57 -4.04 -12.92 -33.31
N LEU A 58 -3.65 -12.01 -32.42
CA LEU A 58 -3.75 -10.57 -32.63
C LEU A 58 -2.37 -9.91 -32.70
N ASP A 59 -2.33 -8.76 -33.37
CA ASP A 59 -1.20 -7.84 -33.26
C ASP A 59 -1.16 -7.19 -31.86
N HIS A 60 -0.20 -7.62 -31.04
CA HIS A 60 -0.04 -7.15 -29.66
C HIS A 60 0.23 -5.64 -29.57
N ASP A 61 0.93 -5.04 -30.55
CA ASP A 61 1.31 -3.62 -30.51
C ASP A 61 0.11 -2.69 -30.71
N ARG A 62 -1.01 -3.23 -31.20
CA ARG A 62 -2.29 -2.51 -31.34
C ARG A 62 -3.18 -2.60 -30.09
N LEU A 63 -2.76 -3.34 -29.07
CA LEU A 63 -3.53 -3.60 -27.87
C LEU A 63 -2.89 -2.91 -26.65
N PRO A 64 -3.20 -1.63 -26.37
CA PRO A 64 -2.58 -0.90 -25.26
C PRO A 64 -2.89 -1.52 -23.90
N CYS A 65 -3.97 -2.30 -23.80
CA CYS A 65 -4.35 -3.01 -22.57
C CYS A 65 -3.29 -4.04 -22.13
N LEU A 66 -2.49 -4.58 -23.05
CA LEU A 66 -1.39 -5.51 -22.71
C LEU A 66 -0.30 -4.80 -21.88
N SER A 67 0.09 -3.59 -22.30
CA SER A 67 1.00 -2.74 -21.52
C SER A 67 0.39 -2.25 -20.20
N GLU A 68 -0.93 -2.33 -20.07
CA GLU A 68 -1.64 -2.07 -18.81
C GLU A 68 -1.90 -3.35 -17.98
N ARG A 69 -1.29 -4.50 -18.32
CA ARG A 69 -1.41 -5.76 -17.56
C ARG A 69 -2.84 -6.34 -17.54
N ALA A 70 -3.62 -6.11 -18.60
CA ALA A 70 -5.02 -6.55 -18.70
C ALA A 70 -5.20 -8.08 -18.72
N THR A 71 -4.15 -8.82 -19.06
CA THR A 71 -4.18 -10.28 -19.28
C THR A 71 -3.25 -11.02 -18.33
N PHE A 72 -3.07 -10.53 -17.09
CA PHE A 72 -2.15 -11.13 -16.12
C PHE A 72 -2.51 -12.59 -15.76
N MET A 73 -3.79 -13.00 -15.92
CA MET A 73 -4.22 -14.39 -15.73
C MET A 73 -4.06 -15.26 -16.99
N SER A 74 -3.51 -14.74 -18.08
CA SER A 74 -3.29 -15.48 -19.32
C SER A 74 -2.25 -16.60 -19.13
N PRO A 75 -2.53 -17.86 -19.54
CA PRO A 75 -1.50 -18.90 -19.63
C PRO A 75 -0.53 -18.66 -20.80
N ARG A 76 -0.87 -17.76 -21.72
CA ARG A 76 -0.06 -17.42 -22.89
C ARG A 76 0.73 -16.14 -22.62
N GLY A 77 2.01 -16.17 -22.96
CA GLY A 77 2.82 -14.97 -22.99
C GLY A 77 2.54 -14.13 -24.24
N TYR A 78 2.99 -12.89 -24.22
CA TYR A 78 2.93 -11.96 -25.34
C TYR A 78 4.22 -11.13 -25.42
N THR A 79 4.42 -10.48 -26.56
CA THR A 79 5.54 -9.55 -26.77
C THR A 79 4.97 -8.24 -27.28
N VAL A 80 5.34 -7.14 -26.62
CA VAL A 80 5.02 -5.77 -27.05
C VAL A 80 6.31 -5.02 -27.35
N VAL A 81 6.30 -4.20 -28.39
CA VAL A 81 7.41 -3.33 -28.76
C VAL A 81 7.21 -1.98 -28.09
N LYS A 82 8.20 -1.55 -27.29
CA LYS A 82 8.19 -0.25 -26.63
C LYS A 82 9.11 0.72 -27.34
N ASP A 83 8.78 2.00 -27.28
CA ASP A 83 9.65 3.10 -27.73
C ASP A 83 10.08 3.98 -26.55
N HIS A 84 11.35 4.41 -26.54
CA HIS A 84 11.87 5.21 -25.44
C HIS A 84 11.22 6.62 -25.43
N PRO A 85 10.63 7.09 -24.31
CA PRO A 85 9.89 8.36 -24.27
C PRO A 85 10.70 9.59 -24.73
N TYR A 86 12.01 9.58 -24.50
CA TYR A 86 12.92 10.65 -24.89
C TYR A 86 13.71 10.40 -26.18
N ARG A 87 13.40 9.36 -26.97
CA ARG A 87 14.13 9.05 -28.21
C ARG A 87 14.16 10.18 -29.24
N ASN A 88 13.21 11.10 -29.17
CA ASN A 88 13.12 12.25 -30.08
C ASN A 88 13.91 13.47 -29.58
N ASN A 89 14.52 13.42 -28.39
CA ASN A 89 15.41 14.47 -27.91
C ASN A 89 16.65 14.56 -28.84
N PRO A 90 17.11 15.77 -29.22
CA PRO A 90 18.26 15.95 -30.11
C PRO A 90 19.52 15.17 -29.70
N ALA A 91 19.77 14.97 -28.41
CA ALA A 91 20.93 14.25 -27.89
C ALA A 91 20.83 12.72 -28.02
N LEU A 92 19.61 12.18 -28.15
CA LEU A 92 19.33 10.73 -28.20
C LEU A 92 18.78 10.27 -29.56
N LYS A 93 18.41 11.23 -30.42
CA LYS A 93 17.74 10.97 -31.69
C LYS A 93 18.60 10.11 -32.62
N GLY A 94 18.03 8.97 -33.03
CA GLY A 94 18.71 7.99 -33.89
C GLY A 94 19.67 7.07 -33.15
N MET A 95 19.81 7.20 -31.83
CA MET A 95 20.66 6.33 -31.01
C MET A 95 19.85 5.31 -30.21
N LEU A 96 18.58 5.60 -29.87
CA LEU A 96 17.68 4.70 -29.16
C LEU A 96 16.60 4.13 -30.09
N HIS A 97 16.46 2.81 -30.05
CA HIS A 97 15.59 2.03 -30.93
C HIS A 97 14.52 1.29 -30.16
N ASP A 98 13.51 0.87 -30.91
CA ASP A 98 12.40 0.10 -30.40
C ASP A 98 12.92 -1.21 -29.78
N THR A 99 12.39 -1.55 -28.61
CA THR A 99 12.87 -2.69 -27.82
C THR A 99 11.69 -3.59 -27.46
N PRO A 100 11.73 -4.89 -27.81
CA PRO A 100 10.67 -5.82 -27.47
C PRO A 100 10.73 -6.21 -25.99
N VAL A 101 9.59 -6.19 -25.33
CA VAL A 101 9.37 -6.72 -23.98
C VAL A 101 8.53 -7.98 -24.11
N THR A 102 9.06 -9.10 -23.64
CA THR A 102 8.34 -10.37 -23.65
C THR A 102 7.86 -10.69 -22.25
N VAL A 103 6.56 -10.85 -22.10
CA VAL A 103 5.88 -11.22 -20.85
C VAL A 103 5.45 -12.69 -20.99
N PRO A 104 5.93 -13.60 -20.12
CA PRO A 104 5.46 -14.98 -20.12
C PRO A 104 4.02 -15.09 -19.61
N GLY A 105 3.42 -16.29 -19.69
CA GLY A 105 2.11 -16.53 -19.09
C GLY A 105 2.16 -16.39 -17.56
N TYR A 106 1.07 -15.97 -16.95
CA TYR A 106 0.94 -15.72 -15.50
C TYR A 106 2.01 -14.75 -14.96
N ALA A 107 2.23 -13.68 -15.70
CA ALA A 107 3.20 -12.65 -15.37
C ALA A 107 2.71 -11.26 -15.79
N PHE A 108 3.39 -10.24 -15.30
CA PHE A 108 3.07 -8.85 -15.61
C PHE A 108 4.31 -7.95 -15.59
N GLU A 109 4.19 -6.81 -16.26
CA GLU A 109 5.19 -5.72 -16.22
C GLU A 109 5.02 -4.92 -14.93
N ALA A 110 6.06 -4.87 -14.10
CA ALA A 110 6.11 -4.14 -12.85
C ALA A 110 7.04 -2.92 -12.99
N VAL A 111 6.50 -1.71 -12.82
CA VAL A 111 7.23 -0.45 -13.01
C VAL A 111 7.09 0.45 -11.76
N PRO A 112 8.15 0.61 -10.94
CA PRO A 112 8.08 1.36 -9.69
C PRO A 112 8.19 2.87 -9.95
N PHE A 113 7.16 3.47 -10.56
CA PHE A 113 7.17 4.88 -10.99
C PHE A 113 7.56 5.86 -9.89
N ARG A 114 7.10 5.64 -8.64
CA ARG A 114 7.45 6.51 -7.51
C ARG A 114 8.95 6.56 -7.23
N TRP A 115 9.64 5.45 -7.43
CA TRP A 115 11.09 5.35 -7.24
C TRP A 115 11.89 5.93 -8.40
N MET A 116 11.34 5.89 -9.62
CA MET A 116 11.98 6.46 -10.81
C MET A 116 11.78 7.97 -10.93
N ASN A 117 10.78 8.54 -10.23
CA ASN A 117 10.54 9.98 -10.18
C ASN A 117 11.57 10.65 -9.27
N ARG A 118 12.33 11.64 -9.78
CA ARG A 118 13.42 12.28 -9.03
C ARG A 118 12.94 13.00 -7.76
N ASP A 119 11.77 13.62 -7.80
CA ASP A 119 11.22 14.38 -6.66
C ASP A 119 10.78 13.44 -5.54
N SER A 120 9.92 12.46 -5.87
CA SER A 120 9.52 11.44 -4.89
C SER A 120 10.71 10.61 -4.41
N PHE A 121 11.70 10.34 -5.27
CA PHE A 121 12.90 9.62 -4.88
C PHE A 121 13.73 10.40 -3.84
N ALA A 122 13.91 11.70 -4.04
CA ALA A 122 14.66 12.55 -3.13
C ALA A 122 13.93 12.86 -1.81
N THR A 123 12.60 13.05 -1.87
CA THR A 123 11.81 13.58 -0.74
C THR A 123 11.06 12.52 0.05
N GLU A 124 10.66 11.41 -0.58
CA GLU A 124 9.80 10.41 0.06
C GLU A 124 10.44 9.01 0.14
N VAL A 125 11.22 8.60 -0.86
CA VAL A 125 11.89 7.28 -0.88
C VAL A 125 13.21 7.34 -0.12
N GLY A 126 14.05 8.32 -0.46
CA GLY A 126 15.37 8.55 0.13
C GLY A 126 16.49 7.82 -0.60
N HIS A 127 17.54 8.58 -0.94
CA HIS A 127 18.76 8.04 -1.59
C HIS A 127 19.46 6.97 -0.75
N GLU A 128 19.29 6.97 0.58
CA GLU A 128 19.87 5.95 1.46
C GLU A 128 19.37 4.52 1.17
N ARG A 129 18.21 4.39 0.50
CA ARG A 129 17.66 3.09 0.08
C ARG A 129 18.33 2.54 -1.17
N VAL A 130 19.08 3.37 -1.92
CA VAL A 130 19.77 2.98 -3.16
C VAL A 130 21.24 3.40 -3.07
N PRO A 131 22.09 2.66 -2.34
CA PRO A 131 23.47 3.07 -2.07
C PRO A 131 24.35 3.23 -3.31
N LEU A 132 23.96 2.61 -4.43
CA LEU A 132 24.69 2.67 -5.71
C LEU A 132 24.24 3.84 -6.60
N PHE A 133 23.29 4.66 -6.15
CA PHE A 133 22.84 5.83 -6.89
C PHE A 133 23.95 6.90 -6.94
N ASN A 134 24.23 7.41 -8.13
CA ASN A 134 25.24 8.43 -8.40
C ASN A 134 24.61 9.73 -8.93
N GLN A 135 24.62 10.77 -8.10
CA GLN A 135 24.07 12.08 -8.47
C GLN A 135 24.86 12.77 -9.59
N ASP A 136 26.17 12.54 -9.70
CA ASP A 136 27.00 13.16 -10.74
C ASP A 136 26.61 12.64 -12.13
N ALA A 137 26.24 11.36 -12.25
CA ALA A 137 25.75 10.78 -13.50
C ALA A 137 24.42 11.41 -13.96
N GLU A 138 23.52 11.77 -13.03
CA GLU A 138 22.30 12.51 -13.38
C GLU A 138 22.60 13.93 -13.84
N ILE A 139 23.60 14.60 -13.25
CA ILE A 139 24.03 15.94 -13.67
C ILE A 139 24.60 15.90 -15.10
N GLU A 140 25.38 14.87 -15.42
CA GLU A 140 25.89 14.65 -16.78
C GLU A 140 24.76 14.38 -17.78
N ALA A 141 23.77 13.56 -17.40
CA ALA A 141 22.59 13.30 -18.22
C ALA A 141 21.77 14.59 -18.48
N ASP A 142 21.56 15.41 -17.46
CA ASP A 142 20.85 16.70 -17.58
C ASP A 142 21.59 17.67 -18.51
N ALA A 143 22.92 17.75 -18.38
CA ALA A 143 23.76 18.57 -19.25
C ALA A 143 23.66 18.11 -20.71
N ALA A 144 23.64 16.80 -20.97
CA ALA A 144 23.47 16.25 -22.31
C ALA A 144 22.07 16.51 -22.89
N LEU A 145 21.02 16.45 -22.06
CA LEU A 145 19.64 16.68 -22.48
C LEU A 145 19.29 18.17 -22.62
N ASN A 146 20.07 19.05 -21.99
CA ASN A 146 19.85 20.50 -21.89
C ASN A 146 18.57 20.89 -21.10
N TYR A 147 18.15 20.03 -20.16
CA TYR A 147 17.13 20.28 -19.14
C TYR A 147 17.14 19.16 -18.10
N THR A 148 16.43 19.36 -16.99
CA THR A 148 16.25 18.38 -15.93
C THR A 148 14.89 17.68 -16.10
N PRO A 149 14.83 16.46 -16.64
CA PRO A 149 13.59 15.69 -16.67
C PRO A 149 13.15 15.30 -15.26
N PRO A 150 11.85 15.02 -15.05
CA PRO A 150 11.33 14.58 -13.76
C PRO A 150 11.71 13.14 -13.40
N TRP A 151 12.31 12.39 -14.33
CA TRP A 151 12.64 10.98 -14.19
C TRP A 151 14.16 10.79 -14.11
N VAL A 152 14.59 9.75 -13.39
CA VAL A 152 15.98 9.30 -13.40
C VAL A 152 16.37 8.87 -14.82
N MET A 153 17.51 9.36 -15.30
CA MET A 153 17.91 9.22 -16.71
C MET A 153 19.08 8.28 -16.91
N ASP A 154 20.09 8.28 -16.03
CA ASP A 154 21.24 7.40 -16.21
C ASP A 154 20.84 5.94 -16.00
N GLY A 155 21.23 5.09 -16.94
CA GLY A 155 20.89 3.68 -16.95
C GLY A 155 21.48 2.89 -15.77
N THR A 156 22.63 3.31 -15.24
CA THR A 156 23.21 2.68 -14.04
C THR A 156 22.39 3.04 -12.80
N ASN A 157 21.95 4.29 -12.68
CA ASN A 157 21.05 4.73 -11.62
C ASN A 157 19.68 4.06 -11.72
N GLN A 158 19.10 3.98 -12.91
CA GLN A 158 17.83 3.26 -13.14
C GLN A 158 17.95 1.80 -12.74
N ARG A 159 19.05 1.12 -13.13
CA ARG A 159 19.34 -0.26 -12.68
C ARG A 159 19.43 -0.34 -11.17
N ALA A 160 20.22 0.53 -10.54
CA ALA A 160 20.43 0.52 -9.09
C ALA A 160 19.11 0.68 -8.32
N ILE A 161 18.21 1.56 -8.80
CA ILE A 161 16.89 1.76 -8.20
C ILE A 161 16.03 0.50 -8.35
N LEU A 162 15.97 -0.10 -9.54
CA LEU A 162 15.20 -1.32 -9.77
C LEU A 162 15.73 -2.49 -8.92
N ASP A 163 17.04 -2.66 -8.86
CA ASP A 163 17.67 -3.71 -8.07
C ASP A 163 17.38 -3.51 -6.57
N ALA A 164 17.46 -2.28 -6.07
CA ALA A 164 17.10 -1.96 -4.69
C ALA A 164 15.60 -2.13 -4.39
N PHE A 165 14.73 -1.86 -5.37
CA PHE A 165 13.29 -2.07 -5.25
C PHE A 165 12.95 -3.57 -5.16
N PHE A 166 13.54 -4.41 -6.00
CA PHE A 166 13.20 -5.83 -6.03
C PHE A 166 14.03 -6.71 -5.07
N GLU A 167 15.13 -6.22 -4.50
CA GLU A 167 15.93 -6.93 -3.47
C GLU A 167 15.09 -7.52 -2.32
N PRO A 168 14.12 -6.80 -1.72
CA PRO A 168 13.32 -7.34 -0.63
C PRO A 168 12.17 -8.26 -1.07
N VAL A 169 12.02 -8.53 -2.37
CA VAL A 169 11.00 -9.44 -2.89
C VAL A 169 11.54 -10.87 -2.86
N ALA A 170 11.16 -11.61 -1.82
CA ALA A 170 11.58 -12.99 -1.61
C ALA A 170 10.67 -13.95 -2.40
N LEU A 171 11.20 -14.56 -3.45
CA LEU A 171 10.47 -15.57 -4.24
C LEU A 171 9.90 -16.67 -3.33
N GLY A 172 8.66 -17.06 -3.57
CA GLY A 172 7.94 -18.04 -2.76
C GLY A 172 7.42 -17.52 -1.41
N ASN A 173 7.75 -16.28 -1.01
CA ASN A 173 7.35 -15.73 0.29
C ASN A 173 6.65 -14.37 0.17
N SER A 174 7.10 -13.53 -0.76
CA SER A 174 6.45 -12.28 -1.10
C SER A 174 5.13 -12.54 -1.82
N LEU A 175 4.11 -11.78 -1.45
CA LEU A 175 2.83 -11.74 -2.13
C LEU A 175 2.77 -10.56 -3.10
N VAL A 176 1.92 -10.68 -4.11
CA VAL A 176 1.51 -9.59 -4.98
C VAL A 176 0.00 -9.43 -4.95
N PHE A 177 -0.46 -8.19 -4.86
CA PHE A 177 -1.87 -7.80 -4.79
C PHE A 177 -2.28 -7.06 -6.07
N ALA A 178 -3.15 -7.67 -6.87
CA ALA A 178 -3.72 -7.03 -8.03
C ALA A 178 -4.84 -6.07 -7.60
N TYR A 179 -4.89 -4.88 -8.19
CA TYR A 179 -5.92 -3.89 -7.85
C TYR A 179 -6.37 -3.04 -9.05
N LEU A 180 -7.61 -2.56 -8.96
CA LEU A 180 -8.26 -1.66 -9.91
C LEU A 180 -8.20 -0.22 -9.39
N LYS A 181 -7.70 0.66 -10.25
CA LYS A 181 -7.83 2.11 -10.04
C LYS A 181 -9.22 2.62 -10.45
N HIS A 182 -9.79 2.01 -11.48
CA HIS A 182 -11.07 2.38 -12.06
C HIS A 182 -11.87 1.11 -12.38
N SER A 183 -13.16 1.12 -12.02
CA SER A 183 -14.11 0.03 -12.17
C SER A 183 -15.53 0.60 -12.24
N PRO A 184 -16.47 -0.04 -12.95
CA PRO A 184 -17.89 0.30 -12.85
C PRO A 184 -18.47 0.12 -11.44
N LEU A 185 -17.79 -0.61 -10.54
CA LEU A 185 -18.24 -0.88 -9.16
C LEU A 185 -17.86 0.23 -8.16
N GLN A 186 -17.32 1.35 -8.64
CA GLN A 186 -16.78 2.47 -7.82
C GLN A 186 -17.64 3.74 -7.93
N GLU A 187 -18.97 3.63 -7.78
CA GLU A 187 -19.86 4.81 -7.90
C GLU A 187 -19.79 5.75 -6.69
N GLU A 188 -19.73 5.20 -5.48
CA GLU A 188 -19.80 5.97 -4.22
C GLU A 188 -18.43 6.31 -3.63
N ARG A 189 -17.38 5.59 -4.03
CA ARG A 189 -16.02 5.69 -3.47
C ARG A 189 -14.98 5.79 -4.57
N THR A 190 -13.95 6.59 -4.34
CA THR A 190 -12.79 6.71 -5.24
C THR A 190 -11.60 5.84 -4.83
N ASP A 191 -11.78 5.05 -3.77
CA ASP A 191 -10.77 4.13 -3.25
C ASP A 191 -10.51 2.99 -4.24
N ARG A 192 -9.37 2.32 -4.12
CA ARG A 192 -8.98 1.23 -5.01
C ARG A 192 -9.70 -0.07 -4.63
N ILE A 193 -9.97 -0.91 -5.62
CA ILE A 193 -10.56 -2.24 -5.40
C ILE A 193 -9.47 -3.30 -5.59
N LEU A 194 -9.28 -4.17 -4.61
CA LEU A 194 -8.39 -5.33 -4.71
C LEU A 194 -9.07 -6.42 -5.53
N VAL A 195 -8.35 -6.95 -6.53
CA VAL A 195 -8.81 -7.99 -7.46
C VAL A 195 -8.45 -9.38 -6.97
N GLY A 196 -7.26 -9.52 -6.39
CA GLY A 196 -6.76 -10.80 -5.97
C GLY A 196 -5.35 -10.68 -5.41
N ALA A 197 -4.85 -11.79 -4.89
CA ALA A 197 -3.51 -11.90 -4.35
C ALA A 197 -2.89 -13.25 -4.71
N ALA A 198 -1.58 -13.28 -4.85
CA ALA A 198 -0.84 -14.50 -5.12
C ALA A 198 0.61 -14.39 -4.68
N ARG A 199 1.33 -15.50 -4.68
CA ARG A 199 2.75 -15.57 -4.38
C ARG A 199 3.57 -15.14 -5.59
N VAL A 200 4.64 -14.39 -5.35
CA VAL A 200 5.63 -14.06 -6.38
C VAL A 200 6.53 -15.27 -6.61
N THR A 201 6.60 -15.73 -7.86
CA THR A 201 7.36 -16.94 -8.24
C THR A 201 8.61 -16.64 -9.06
N GLY A 202 8.68 -15.46 -9.68
CA GLY A 202 9.83 -15.04 -10.48
C GLY A 202 9.91 -13.52 -10.59
N VAL A 203 11.12 -12.99 -10.69
CA VAL A 203 11.41 -11.59 -10.97
C VAL A 203 12.55 -11.56 -11.99
N THR A 204 12.30 -10.96 -13.15
CA THR A 204 13.30 -10.81 -14.21
C THR A 204 13.55 -9.34 -14.49
N SER A 205 14.78 -8.91 -14.20
CA SER A 205 15.22 -7.54 -14.44
C SER A 205 15.11 -7.15 -15.92
N PRO A 206 14.68 -5.91 -16.22
CA PRO A 206 14.49 -5.45 -17.60
C PRO A 206 15.85 -5.32 -18.32
N PRO A 207 15.89 -5.40 -19.66
CA PRO A 207 17.12 -5.14 -20.41
C PRO A 207 17.46 -3.65 -20.49
N MET A 208 18.62 -3.33 -21.06
CA MET A 208 18.88 -1.97 -21.55
C MET A 208 18.09 -1.73 -22.84
N TRP A 209 17.78 -0.47 -23.13
CA TRP A 209 17.20 -0.10 -24.41
C TRP A 209 18.11 -0.49 -25.57
N ASN A 210 17.54 -1.00 -26.66
CA ASN A 210 18.26 -1.22 -27.90
C ASN A 210 18.86 0.11 -28.36
N GLN A 211 20.17 0.12 -28.58
CA GLN A 211 20.89 1.34 -28.90
C GLN A 211 21.95 1.13 -29.97
N SER A 212 22.27 2.21 -30.67
CA SER A 212 23.38 2.27 -31.63
C SER A 212 24.21 3.53 -31.43
N GLY A 213 25.48 3.47 -31.81
CA GLY A 213 26.41 4.58 -31.60
C GLY A 213 26.85 4.68 -30.14
N ASN A 214 27.09 5.90 -29.68
CA ASN A 214 27.53 6.17 -28.30
C ASN A 214 26.64 7.27 -27.70
N PRO A 215 25.45 6.91 -27.16
CA PRO A 215 24.61 7.89 -26.50
C PRO A 215 25.35 8.53 -25.31
N PRO A 216 25.01 9.77 -24.95
CA PRO A 216 25.69 10.49 -23.86
C PRO A 216 25.59 9.80 -22.50
N PHE A 217 24.57 8.96 -22.31
CA PHE A 217 24.39 8.08 -21.16
C PHE A 217 23.63 6.84 -21.62
N SER A 218 23.74 5.74 -20.86
CA SER A 218 22.97 4.51 -21.12
C SER A 218 21.54 4.65 -20.56
N SER A 219 20.58 3.87 -21.06
CA SER A 219 19.20 3.88 -20.52
C SER A 219 18.69 2.45 -20.35
N CYS A 220 18.17 2.15 -19.16
CA CYS A 220 17.56 0.90 -18.78
C CYS A 220 16.05 0.93 -19.06
N MET A 221 15.47 -0.16 -19.55
CA MET A 221 14.02 -0.33 -19.52
C MET A 221 13.53 -0.45 -18.08
N TRP A 222 12.27 -0.15 -17.81
CA TRP A 222 11.74 -0.16 -16.44
C TRP A 222 10.80 -1.34 -16.18
N GLU A 223 10.40 -2.03 -17.24
CA GLU A 223 9.45 -3.14 -17.24
C GLU A 223 10.07 -4.42 -16.67
N THR A 224 10.24 -4.47 -15.35
CA THR A 224 10.61 -5.71 -14.64
C THR A 224 9.48 -6.71 -14.77
N ILE A 225 9.79 -7.93 -15.22
CA ILE A 225 8.77 -8.99 -15.31
C ILE A 225 8.63 -9.67 -13.96
N VAL A 226 7.40 -9.76 -13.47
CA VAL A 226 7.06 -10.49 -12.23
C VAL A 226 6.10 -11.62 -12.57
N GLU A 227 6.47 -12.84 -12.19
CA GLU A 227 5.65 -14.04 -12.34
C GLU A 227 4.92 -14.33 -11.02
N HIS A 228 3.69 -14.87 -11.13
CA HIS A 228 2.88 -15.21 -9.96
C HIS A 228 2.26 -16.61 -10.01
N SER A 229 1.91 -17.12 -8.83
CA SER A 229 1.32 -18.44 -8.62
C SER A 229 -0.18 -18.54 -8.92
N LEU A 230 -0.89 -17.41 -9.07
CA LEU A 230 -2.35 -17.41 -9.26
C LEU A 230 -2.78 -18.26 -10.47
N ARG A 231 -3.74 -19.17 -10.26
CA ARG A 231 -4.35 -20.02 -11.29
C ARG A 231 -5.87 -20.08 -11.08
N PRO A 232 -6.66 -20.51 -12.08
CA PRO A 232 -8.12 -20.58 -11.97
C PRO A 232 -8.65 -21.44 -10.82
N ASP A 233 -7.88 -22.44 -10.37
CA ASP A 233 -8.21 -23.31 -9.23
C ASP A 233 -7.92 -22.66 -7.87
N MET A 234 -7.22 -21.52 -7.85
CA MET A 234 -6.90 -20.73 -6.66
C MET A 234 -6.18 -21.51 -5.56
N THR A 235 -5.30 -22.45 -5.93
CA THR A 235 -4.56 -23.25 -4.93
C THR A 235 -3.42 -22.50 -4.23
N ASP A 236 -2.85 -21.49 -4.89
CA ASP A 236 -1.77 -20.65 -4.34
C ASP A 236 -2.05 -19.18 -4.68
N GLY A 237 -3.24 -18.71 -4.31
CA GLY A 237 -3.70 -17.35 -4.53
C GLY A 237 -5.22 -17.25 -4.52
N ILE A 238 -5.75 -16.04 -4.61
CA ILE A 238 -7.18 -15.75 -4.70
C ILE A 238 -7.45 -14.75 -5.83
N LEU A 239 -8.56 -14.92 -6.54
CA LEU A 239 -9.05 -14.00 -7.55
C LEU A 239 -10.57 -13.80 -7.35
N LEU A 240 -11.01 -12.55 -7.25
CA LEU A 240 -12.42 -12.21 -7.11
C LEU A 240 -13.04 -11.97 -8.50
N PRO A 241 -14.06 -12.75 -8.93
CA PRO A 241 -14.69 -12.64 -10.24
C PRO A 241 -15.69 -11.47 -10.28
N TYR A 242 -15.19 -10.24 -10.19
CA TYR A 242 -16.02 -9.03 -10.12
C TYR A 242 -17.02 -8.87 -11.27
N GLN A 243 -16.74 -9.45 -12.43
CA GLN A 243 -17.65 -9.43 -13.57
C GLN A 243 -18.99 -10.10 -13.26
N GLU A 244 -19.01 -11.11 -12.39
CA GLU A 244 -20.24 -11.79 -11.95
C GLU A 244 -21.13 -10.92 -11.06
N LEU A 245 -20.61 -9.81 -10.52
CA LEU A 245 -21.40 -8.86 -9.74
C LEU A 245 -22.20 -7.89 -10.61
N LEU A 246 -21.82 -7.68 -11.88
CA LEU A 246 -22.49 -6.70 -12.74
C LEU A 246 -23.97 -7.02 -12.97
N PRO A 247 -24.38 -8.26 -13.32
CA PRO A 247 -25.80 -8.58 -13.48
C PRO A 247 -26.61 -8.35 -12.20
N LEU A 248 -26.03 -8.68 -11.03
CA LEU A 248 -26.67 -8.47 -9.73
C LEU A 248 -26.88 -6.97 -9.45
N LEU A 249 -25.87 -6.15 -9.76
CA LEU A 249 -25.95 -4.70 -9.62
C LEU A 249 -27.01 -4.11 -10.56
N ASP A 250 -27.10 -4.57 -11.80
CA ASP A 250 -28.12 -4.15 -12.78
C ASP A 250 -29.55 -4.52 -12.32
N GLU A 251 -29.70 -5.61 -11.57
CA GLU A 251 -30.95 -6.02 -10.92
C GLU A 251 -31.26 -5.22 -9.64
N GLY A 252 -30.34 -4.34 -9.20
CA GLY A 252 -30.47 -3.50 -8.01
C GLY A 252 -30.11 -4.20 -6.69
N VAL A 253 -29.36 -5.31 -6.76
CA VAL A 253 -28.82 -5.99 -5.57
C VAL A 253 -27.64 -5.19 -5.02
N ASP A 254 -27.59 -5.02 -3.70
CA ASP A 254 -26.45 -4.39 -3.03
C ASP A 254 -25.24 -5.33 -3.01
N VAL A 255 -24.22 -4.99 -3.80
CA VAL A 255 -22.98 -5.76 -3.92
C VAL A 255 -21.86 -5.23 -3.02
N SER A 256 -22.11 -4.22 -2.18
CA SER A 256 -21.06 -3.51 -1.43
C SER A 256 -20.23 -4.42 -0.52
N ALA A 257 -20.86 -5.45 0.05
CA ALA A 257 -20.18 -6.44 0.91
C ALA A 257 -19.23 -7.37 0.12
N ALA A 258 -19.40 -7.46 -1.20
CA ALA A 258 -18.59 -8.27 -2.10
C ALA A 258 -17.43 -7.49 -2.75
N LEU A 259 -17.19 -6.24 -2.33
CA LEU A 259 -16.11 -5.40 -2.85
C LEU A 259 -14.94 -5.34 -1.86
N ALA A 260 -13.76 -5.80 -2.29
CA ALA A 260 -12.54 -5.70 -1.49
C ALA A 260 -11.92 -4.31 -1.71
N TRP A 261 -12.14 -3.38 -0.79
CA TRP A 261 -11.50 -2.07 -0.83
C TRP A 261 -10.05 -2.16 -0.35
N ALA A 262 -9.15 -1.39 -0.99
CA ALA A 262 -7.80 -1.23 -0.49
C ALA A 262 -7.84 -0.63 0.93
N PRO A 263 -6.95 -1.07 1.85
CA PRO A 263 -6.96 -0.62 3.23
C PRO A 263 -6.79 0.89 3.39
N GLU A 264 -7.37 1.45 4.46
CA GLU A 264 -7.22 2.86 4.82
C GLU A 264 -5.75 3.21 5.09
N GLY A 265 -5.34 4.42 4.70
CA GLY A 265 -3.96 4.88 4.88
C GLY A 265 -2.93 4.25 3.92
N ARG A 266 -3.34 3.38 3.00
CA ARG A 266 -2.46 2.68 2.03
C ARG A 266 -2.51 3.25 0.61
N THR A 267 -2.80 4.55 0.48
CA THR A 267 -3.01 5.18 -0.83
C THR A 267 -1.78 5.07 -1.72
N VAL A 268 -0.57 5.22 -1.16
CA VAL A 268 0.70 5.18 -1.91
C VAL A 268 0.89 3.78 -2.51
N GLU A 269 0.71 2.75 -1.69
CA GLU A 269 0.86 1.34 -2.03
C GLU A 269 -0.08 0.92 -3.17
N PHE A 270 -1.24 1.57 -3.31
CA PHE A 270 -2.23 1.28 -4.37
C PHE A 270 -2.44 2.47 -5.35
N SER A 271 -1.41 3.27 -5.64
CA SER A 271 -1.50 4.37 -6.62
C SER A 271 -0.69 4.18 -7.90
N TYR A 272 0.41 3.44 -7.84
CA TYR A 272 1.36 3.27 -8.93
C TYR A 272 1.18 1.94 -9.67
N VAL A 273 1.92 1.71 -10.76
CA VAL A 273 1.88 0.41 -11.45
C VAL A 273 2.30 -0.71 -10.51
N THR A 274 3.39 -0.52 -9.78
CA THR A 274 3.78 -1.37 -8.65
C THR A 274 4.40 -0.51 -7.53
N GLU A 275 4.23 -0.94 -6.29
CA GLU A 275 4.86 -0.38 -5.10
C GLU A 275 4.97 -1.47 -4.02
N HIS A 276 5.82 -1.25 -3.01
CA HIS A 276 5.96 -2.12 -1.86
C HIS A 276 4.76 -2.11 -0.92
N LEU A 277 4.50 -3.26 -0.31
CA LEU A 277 3.59 -3.42 0.82
C LEU A 277 4.35 -4.05 1.99
N THR A 278 4.07 -3.54 3.19
CA THR A 278 4.49 -4.15 4.46
C THR A 278 3.64 -5.39 4.76
N ASP A 279 4.09 -6.22 5.70
CA ASP A 279 3.28 -7.35 6.20
C ASP A 279 1.91 -6.88 6.70
N ASP A 280 1.85 -5.70 7.33
CA ASP A 280 0.61 -5.09 7.81
C ASP A 280 -0.35 -4.70 6.69
N ALA A 281 0.16 -4.03 5.66
CA ALA A 281 -0.65 -3.71 4.49
C ALA A 281 -1.17 -4.97 3.79
N ALA A 282 -0.34 -6.02 3.72
CA ALA A 282 -0.72 -7.30 3.14
C ALA A 282 -1.76 -8.06 3.98
N ILE A 283 -1.64 -8.09 5.31
CA ILE A 283 -2.65 -8.67 6.22
C ILE A 283 -3.99 -7.96 6.03
N GLU A 284 -4.00 -6.63 6.00
CA GLU A 284 -5.24 -5.86 5.83
C GLU A 284 -5.85 -6.08 4.43
N ALA A 285 -5.02 -6.16 3.38
CA ALA A 285 -5.48 -6.45 2.03
C ALA A 285 -6.05 -7.87 1.89
N LEU A 286 -5.41 -8.87 2.51
CA LEU A 286 -5.92 -10.25 2.56
C LEU A 286 -7.24 -10.34 3.33
N ALA A 287 -7.37 -9.64 4.46
CA ALA A 287 -8.62 -9.59 5.21
C ALA A 287 -9.76 -8.94 4.40
N ALA A 288 -9.46 -7.88 3.63
CA ALA A 288 -10.44 -7.27 2.72
C ALA A 288 -10.86 -8.24 1.60
N LEU A 289 -9.91 -8.99 1.02
CA LEU A 289 -10.21 -10.04 0.04
C LEU A 289 -11.04 -11.17 0.63
N GLN A 290 -10.75 -11.62 1.86
CA GLN A 290 -11.53 -12.63 2.57
C GLN A 290 -12.97 -12.18 2.80
N SER A 291 -13.15 -10.97 3.35
CA SER A 291 -14.47 -10.37 3.60
C SER A 291 -15.29 -10.25 2.31
N ALA A 292 -14.66 -9.82 1.22
CA ALA A 292 -15.32 -9.73 -0.08
C ALA A 292 -15.67 -11.10 -0.67
N ALA A 293 -14.80 -12.11 -0.51
CA ALA A 293 -15.09 -13.48 -0.93
C ALA A 293 -16.29 -14.07 -0.19
N GLU A 294 -16.40 -13.83 1.12
CA GLU A 294 -17.60 -14.20 1.90
C GLU A 294 -18.85 -13.46 1.42
N GLY A 295 -18.72 -12.16 1.12
CA GLY A 295 -19.79 -11.35 0.52
C GLY A 295 -20.25 -11.90 -0.83
N MET A 296 -19.32 -12.28 -1.71
CA MET A 296 -19.60 -12.90 -3.01
C MET A 296 -20.39 -14.21 -2.85
N ARG A 297 -19.95 -15.08 -1.94
CA ARG A 297 -20.65 -16.35 -1.64
C ARG A 297 -22.06 -16.11 -1.12
N ALA A 298 -22.26 -15.10 -0.26
CA ALA A 298 -23.58 -14.73 0.24
C ALA A 298 -24.54 -14.24 -0.87
N LEU A 299 -23.99 -13.73 -1.97
CA LEU A 299 -24.72 -13.32 -3.17
C LEU A 299 -24.91 -14.46 -4.20
N GLY A 300 -24.37 -15.65 -3.93
CA GLY A 300 -24.45 -16.81 -4.82
C GLY A 300 -23.38 -16.87 -5.90
N VAL A 301 -22.32 -16.07 -5.78
CA VAL A 301 -21.12 -16.15 -6.64
C VAL A 301 -20.20 -17.24 -6.09
N GLU A 302 -19.90 -18.22 -6.93
CA GLU A 302 -19.09 -19.37 -6.56
C GLU A 302 -17.59 -19.01 -6.57
N LEU A 303 -16.87 -19.46 -5.55
CA LEU A 303 -15.42 -19.25 -5.40
C LEU A 303 -14.77 -20.55 -4.93
N PRO A 304 -13.64 -20.99 -5.52
CA PRO A 304 -12.92 -22.17 -5.04
C PRO A 304 -12.54 -22.05 -3.55
N ASP A 305 -12.88 -23.09 -2.76
CA ASP A 305 -12.52 -23.16 -1.33
C ASP A 305 -11.01 -23.04 -1.09
N ALA A 306 -10.21 -23.52 -2.04
CA ALA A 306 -8.75 -23.44 -1.98
C ALA A 306 -8.24 -22.00 -1.85
N GLY A 307 -8.87 -21.05 -2.55
CA GLY A 307 -8.47 -19.64 -2.49
C GLY A 307 -8.75 -19.01 -1.14
N VAL A 308 -9.92 -19.30 -0.55
CA VAL A 308 -10.28 -18.81 0.79
C VAL A 308 -9.36 -19.40 1.86
N ALA A 309 -9.10 -20.72 1.79
CA ALA A 309 -8.17 -21.39 2.70
C ALA A 309 -6.73 -20.87 2.56
N TRP A 310 -6.31 -20.53 1.34
CA TRP A 310 -4.99 -19.91 1.10
C TRP A 310 -4.89 -18.54 1.76
N VAL A 311 -5.92 -17.70 1.64
CA VAL A 311 -5.94 -16.37 2.29
C VAL A 311 -5.84 -16.51 3.81
N GLU A 312 -6.58 -17.43 4.43
CA GLU A 312 -6.51 -17.69 5.87
C GLU A 312 -5.09 -18.10 6.31
N ALA A 313 -4.47 -19.04 5.59
CA ALA A 313 -3.12 -19.50 5.89
C ALA A 313 -2.08 -18.39 5.73
N GLU A 314 -2.21 -17.54 4.72
CA GLU A 314 -1.30 -16.41 4.50
C GLU A 314 -1.49 -15.31 5.55
N ILE A 315 -2.71 -15.04 6.02
CA ILE A 315 -2.94 -14.13 7.14
C ILE A 315 -2.21 -14.64 8.38
N GLU A 316 -2.37 -15.91 8.75
CA GLU A 316 -1.68 -16.51 9.90
C GLU A 316 -0.15 -16.42 9.75
N ARG A 317 0.37 -16.74 8.56
CA ARG A 317 1.81 -16.67 8.27
C ARG A 317 2.36 -15.25 8.38
N LEU A 318 1.65 -14.27 7.81
CA LEU A 318 2.10 -12.87 7.83
C LEU A 318 2.02 -12.27 9.23
N TRP A 319 1.06 -12.66 10.07
CA TRP A 319 1.03 -12.26 11.48
C TRP A 319 2.29 -12.68 12.24
N GLN A 320 2.84 -13.85 11.92
CA GLN A 320 4.12 -14.29 12.47
C GLN A 320 5.29 -13.47 11.91
N LEU A 321 5.32 -13.22 10.60
CA LEU A 321 6.43 -12.48 9.94
C LEU A 321 6.48 -10.99 10.27
N ARG A 322 5.32 -10.36 10.44
CA ARG A 322 5.16 -8.96 10.87
C ARG A 322 6.08 -8.62 12.04
N GLY A 323 6.22 -9.58 12.97
CA GLY A 323 7.00 -9.42 14.18
C GLY A 323 6.43 -8.35 15.13
N PRO A 324 7.15 -8.08 16.23
CA PRO A 324 6.64 -7.26 17.30
C PRO A 324 6.76 -5.75 17.03
N VAL A 325 7.76 -5.32 16.25
CA VAL A 325 8.18 -3.90 16.18
C VAL A 325 8.30 -3.32 14.76
N PRO A 326 7.24 -3.36 13.91
CA PRO A 326 7.32 -2.85 12.54
C PRO A 326 7.68 -1.36 12.44
N GLY A 327 7.34 -0.55 13.45
CA GLY A 327 7.65 0.88 13.50
C GLY A 327 9.08 1.21 13.94
N LEU A 328 9.87 0.22 14.41
CA LEU A 328 11.23 0.43 14.92
C LEU A 328 12.14 1.29 14.01
N PRO A 329 12.12 1.15 12.66
CA PRO A 329 12.91 2.00 11.79
C PRO A 329 12.66 3.50 11.99
N GLY A 330 11.41 3.91 12.24
CA GLY A 330 11.06 5.30 12.51
C GLY A 330 11.72 5.83 13.79
N ILE A 331 11.75 5.01 14.83
CA ILE A 331 12.37 5.33 16.11
C ILE A 331 13.89 5.44 15.95
N LEU A 332 14.51 4.48 15.23
CA LEU A 332 15.95 4.49 14.97
C LEU A 332 16.38 5.71 14.14
N LYS A 333 15.56 6.13 13.17
CA LYS A 333 15.81 7.38 12.40
C LYS A 333 15.79 8.59 13.33
N LEU A 334 14.82 8.67 14.24
CA LEU A 334 14.66 9.79 15.19
C LEU A 334 15.86 9.95 16.13
N ILE A 335 16.52 8.85 16.52
CA ILE A 335 17.75 8.90 17.35
C ILE A 335 19.04 9.02 16.52
N GLY A 336 18.95 9.20 15.20
CA GLY A 336 20.08 9.48 14.31
C GLY A 336 20.80 8.25 13.77
N VAL A 337 20.14 7.08 13.70
CA VAL A 337 20.68 5.91 12.98
C VAL A 337 20.62 6.17 11.48
N GLN A 338 21.74 5.95 10.78
CA GLN A 338 21.87 6.25 9.36
C GLN A 338 21.10 5.27 8.46
N GLN A 339 21.09 3.98 8.83
CA GLN A 339 20.41 2.92 8.10
C GLN A 339 19.36 2.25 9.01
N PRO A 340 18.24 2.94 9.32
CA PRO A 340 17.29 2.50 10.34
C PRO A 340 16.64 1.14 10.02
N TYR A 341 16.33 0.87 8.75
CA TYR A 341 15.74 -0.40 8.33
C TYR A 341 16.74 -1.57 8.48
N VAL A 342 18.00 -1.35 8.11
CA VAL A 342 19.07 -2.36 8.27
C VAL A 342 19.31 -2.62 9.76
N ALA A 343 19.40 -1.56 10.55
CA ALA A 343 19.59 -1.65 11.99
C ALA A 343 18.46 -2.39 12.69
N SER A 344 17.20 -2.12 12.32
CA SER A 344 16.03 -2.83 12.88
C SER A 344 16.09 -4.33 12.58
N ARG A 345 16.51 -4.71 11.36
CA ARG A 345 16.70 -6.12 10.98
C ARG A 345 17.82 -6.77 11.78
N SER A 346 18.94 -6.07 12.00
CA SER A 346 20.02 -6.58 12.86
C SER A 346 19.53 -6.82 14.28
N VAL A 347 18.73 -5.90 14.86
CA VAL A 347 18.15 -6.08 16.19
C VAL A 347 17.22 -7.29 16.23
N ILE A 348 16.25 -7.37 15.32
CA ILE A 348 15.29 -8.48 15.26
C ILE A 348 16.01 -9.83 15.02
N GLY A 349 17.04 -9.85 14.17
CA GLY A 349 17.80 -11.06 13.84
C GLY A 349 18.67 -11.60 14.98
N GLU A 350 18.95 -10.81 16.02
CA GLU A 350 19.64 -11.25 17.23
C GLU A 350 18.66 -11.78 18.31
N CYS A 351 17.36 -11.54 18.13
CA CYS A 351 16.32 -11.99 19.06
C CYS A 351 15.76 -13.36 18.67
N SER A 352 15.45 -14.20 19.66
CA SER A 352 14.56 -15.33 19.43
C SER A 352 13.12 -14.85 19.20
N ASP A 353 12.31 -15.68 18.55
CA ASP A 353 10.91 -15.34 18.25
C ASP A 353 10.11 -14.88 19.49
N ASP A 354 10.40 -15.41 20.68
CA ASP A 354 9.71 -15.13 21.94
C ASP A 354 10.40 -14.05 22.82
N GLN A 355 11.49 -13.46 22.34
CA GLN A 355 12.19 -12.37 23.02
C GLN A 355 11.60 -11.02 22.62
N ASP A 356 11.46 -10.09 23.58
CA ASP A 356 11.09 -8.71 23.26
C ASP A 356 12.34 -7.98 22.73
N PRO A 357 12.33 -7.44 21.49
CA PRO A 357 13.47 -6.70 20.96
C PRO A 357 13.87 -5.49 21.79
N TRP A 358 12.96 -4.94 22.61
CA TRP A 358 13.28 -3.85 23.53
C TRP A 358 14.20 -4.27 24.66
N ASP A 359 14.21 -5.53 25.08
CA ASP A 359 15.15 -6.01 26.11
C ASP A 359 16.59 -5.89 25.59
N LEU A 360 16.84 -6.29 24.34
CA LEU A 360 18.14 -6.13 23.67
C LEU A 360 18.48 -4.64 23.45
N LEU A 361 17.53 -3.84 23.00
CA LEU A 361 17.76 -2.41 22.76
C LEU A 361 18.13 -1.68 24.05
N ASP A 362 17.47 -1.98 25.17
CA ASP A 362 17.76 -1.39 26.48
C ASP A 362 19.19 -1.74 26.93
N GLU A 363 19.64 -2.98 26.73
CA GLU A 363 21.03 -3.40 26.98
C GLU A 363 22.02 -2.63 26.07
N VAL A 364 21.73 -2.54 24.77
CA VAL A 364 22.58 -1.86 23.79
C VAL A 364 22.67 -0.36 24.06
N PHE A 365 21.58 0.29 24.46
CA PHE A 365 21.59 1.71 24.81
C PHE A 365 22.30 1.97 26.15
N HIS A 366 22.31 1.01 27.08
CA HIS A 366 23.06 1.11 28.32
C HIS A 366 24.56 0.89 28.11
N ALA A 367 24.93 -0.13 27.34
CA ALA A 367 26.31 -0.55 27.10
C ALA A 367 26.57 -0.80 25.60
N PRO A 368 26.67 0.25 24.76
CA PRO A 368 26.83 0.10 23.31
C PRO A 368 28.17 -0.55 22.90
N SER A 369 29.14 -0.65 23.81
CA SER A 369 30.37 -1.42 23.59
C SER A 369 30.11 -2.92 23.45
N ASP A 370 29.07 -3.41 24.13
CA ASP A 370 28.76 -4.82 24.32
C ASP A 370 27.68 -5.29 23.33
N ALA A 371 27.19 -4.39 22.49
CA ALA A 371 26.21 -4.67 21.46
C ALA A 371 26.68 -5.81 20.52
N PRO A 372 25.75 -6.67 20.04
CA PRO A 372 26.04 -7.68 19.04
C PRO A 372 26.77 -7.12 17.82
N THR A 373 27.62 -7.93 17.20
CA THR A 373 28.47 -7.51 16.07
C THR A 373 27.68 -6.97 14.88
N THR A 374 26.44 -7.42 14.71
CA THR A 374 25.51 -6.99 13.66
C THR A 374 24.80 -5.67 13.98
N VAL A 375 24.62 -5.34 15.27
CA VAL A 375 23.91 -4.13 15.75
C VAL A 375 24.87 -2.97 15.98
N LYS A 376 26.08 -3.26 16.46
CA LYS A 376 27.13 -2.30 16.80
C LYS A 376 27.50 -1.29 15.68
N PRO A 377 27.48 -1.63 14.38
CA PRO A 377 27.71 -0.67 13.30
C PRO A 377 26.63 0.43 13.21
N HIS A 378 25.45 0.18 13.75
CA HIS A 378 24.29 1.04 13.61
C HIS A 378 23.96 1.84 14.87
N ILE A 379 24.11 1.22 16.04
CA ILE A 379 23.79 1.82 17.34
C ILE A 379 25.08 1.91 18.18
N GLY A 380 25.57 3.14 18.38
CA GLY A 380 26.78 3.40 19.14
C GLY A 380 26.60 4.43 20.25
N ASN A 381 27.73 4.90 20.79
CA ASN A 381 27.77 5.89 21.89
C ASN A 381 27.02 7.19 21.59
N LEU A 382 26.87 7.59 20.33
CA LEU A 382 26.09 8.77 19.97
C LEU A 382 24.60 8.51 20.20
N GLN A 383 24.06 7.45 19.61
CA GLN A 383 22.66 7.07 19.69
C GLN A 383 22.26 6.76 21.13
N ALA A 384 23.09 6.04 21.89
CA ALA A 384 22.89 5.78 23.32
C ALA A 384 22.76 7.08 24.14
N ARG A 385 23.63 8.08 23.87
CA ARG A 385 23.53 9.40 24.53
C ARG A 385 22.29 10.19 24.12
N VAL A 386 21.82 10.04 22.87
CA VAL A 386 20.56 10.65 22.42
C VAL A 386 19.39 10.00 23.15
N TRP A 387 19.33 8.66 23.18
CA TRP A 387 18.30 7.90 23.90
C TRP A 387 18.22 8.27 25.38
N ALA A 388 19.37 8.32 26.08
CA ALA A 388 19.43 8.66 27.50
C ALA A 388 18.94 10.09 27.84
N LYS A 389 18.89 11.00 26.87
CA LYS A 389 18.36 12.36 27.05
C LYS A 389 16.85 12.44 26.84
N ILE A 390 16.23 11.43 26.25
CA ILE A 390 14.78 11.39 26.04
C ILE A 390 14.12 11.09 27.40
N PRO A 391 13.14 11.91 27.85
CA PRO A 391 12.42 11.64 29.10
C PRO A 391 11.75 10.26 29.10
N ALA A 392 11.67 9.61 30.26
CA ALA A 392 11.12 8.25 30.39
C ALA A 392 9.70 8.08 29.79
N GLY A 393 8.83 9.08 29.94
CA GLY A 393 7.49 9.05 29.33
C GLY A 393 7.53 9.02 27.79
N ARG A 394 8.47 9.76 27.17
CA ARG A 394 8.69 9.75 25.72
C ARG A 394 9.38 8.47 25.24
N GLN A 395 10.28 7.89 26.04
CA GLN A 395 10.85 6.56 25.74
C GLN A 395 9.75 5.49 25.71
N ALA A 396 8.82 5.52 26.68
CA ALA A 396 7.68 4.60 26.70
C ALA A 396 6.75 4.80 25.48
N VAL A 397 6.50 6.04 25.06
CA VAL A 397 5.78 6.32 23.80
C VAL A 397 6.52 5.74 22.60
N LEU A 398 7.85 5.93 22.48
CA LEU A 398 8.62 5.37 21.37
C LEU A 398 8.56 3.83 21.35
N ARG A 399 8.59 3.20 22.52
CA ARG A 399 8.37 1.75 22.64
C ARG A 399 6.97 1.32 22.19
N LEU A 400 5.92 2.03 22.61
CA LEU A 400 4.55 1.79 22.12
C LEU A 400 4.48 1.94 20.59
N LEU A 401 4.97 3.06 20.05
CA LEU A 401 4.93 3.39 18.62
C LEU A 401 5.74 2.42 17.77
N SER A 402 6.78 1.78 18.33
CA SER A 402 7.53 0.74 17.60
C SER A 402 6.65 -0.45 17.20
N GLY A 403 5.54 -0.71 17.91
CA GLY A 403 4.59 -1.76 17.56
C GLY A 403 3.65 -1.41 16.39
N PHE A 404 3.61 -0.15 15.97
CA PHE A 404 2.73 0.35 14.91
C PHE A 404 3.48 0.36 13.57
N ASP A 405 2.84 -0.08 12.48
CA ASP A 405 3.41 0.12 11.14
C ASP A 405 3.12 1.54 10.67
N ILE A 406 4.04 2.44 11.06
CA ILE A 406 3.96 3.88 10.82
C ILE A 406 5.30 4.43 10.34
N SER A 407 5.24 5.53 9.59
CA SER A 407 6.39 6.22 9.05
C SER A 407 7.18 7.01 10.11
N PRO A 408 8.45 7.37 9.85
CA PRO A 408 9.20 8.26 10.73
C PRO A 408 8.50 9.61 10.97
N ALA A 409 7.78 10.15 9.97
CA ALA A 409 7.01 11.38 10.10
C ALA A 409 5.85 11.22 11.10
N GLN A 410 5.12 10.10 11.01
CA GLN A 410 4.06 9.76 11.96
C GLN A 410 4.60 9.59 13.39
N VAL A 411 5.75 8.93 13.55
CA VAL A 411 6.41 8.82 14.86
C VAL A 411 6.73 10.20 15.43
N GLN A 412 7.26 11.11 14.60
CA GLN A 412 7.62 12.46 15.04
C GLN A 412 6.41 13.26 15.51
N ILE A 413 5.33 13.33 14.71
CA ILE A 413 4.14 14.13 15.08
C ILE A 413 3.47 13.60 16.36
N LEU A 414 3.43 12.27 16.53
CA LEU A 414 2.83 11.64 17.71
C LEU A 414 3.69 11.87 18.97
N LEU A 415 5.01 11.88 18.83
CA LEU A 415 5.93 12.16 19.93
C LEU A 415 5.89 13.64 20.37
N GLU A 416 5.73 14.54 19.41
CA GLU A 416 5.66 15.98 19.63
C GLU A 416 4.26 16.43 20.10
N GLY A 417 3.22 15.63 19.84
CA GLY A 417 1.83 15.99 20.10
C GLY A 417 1.26 17.01 19.12
N ALA A 418 1.99 17.28 18.02
CA ALA A 418 1.66 18.26 16.99
C ALA A 418 0.62 17.69 16.01
N THR A 419 -0.57 17.39 16.53
CA THR A 419 -1.68 16.78 15.78
C THR A 419 -2.90 17.71 15.74
N ASP A 420 -3.96 17.38 14.97
CA ASP A 420 -5.17 18.22 14.87
C ASP A 420 -5.80 18.52 16.24
N VAL A 421 -5.70 17.55 17.15
CA VAL A 421 -6.03 17.70 18.56
C VAL A 421 -4.78 17.42 19.37
N GLU A 422 -4.14 18.47 19.88
CA GLU A 422 -2.92 18.35 20.71
C GLU A 422 -3.10 17.28 21.80
N MET A 423 -2.08 16.45 21.98
CA MET A 423 -2.04 15.40 22.99
C MET A 423 -0.67 15.34 23.66
N THR A 424 -0.64 14.95 24.93
CA THR A 424 0.61 14.69 25.63
C THR A 424 1.06 13.24 25.46
N ALA A 425 2.33 12.97 25.79
CA ALA A 425 2.87 11.60 25.83
C ALA A 425 2.10 10.74 26.84
N GLU A 426 1.71 11.31 27.98
CA GLU A 426 0.95 10.64 29.02
C GLU A 426 -0.47 10.28 28.55
N GLU A 427 -1.12 11.17 27.79
CA GLU A 427 -2.43 10.92 27.20
C GLU A 427 -2.38 9.79 26.16
N LEU A 428 -1.37 9.79 25.29
CA LEU A 428 -1.19 8.74 24.30
C LEU A 428 -0.91 7.37 24.94
N LEU A 429 -0.13 7.32 26.03
CA LEU A 429 0.08 6.08 26.79
C LEU A 429 -1.19 5.62 27.51
N ALA A 430 -1.99 6.56 28.02
CA ALA A 430 -3.26 6.24 28.66
C ALA A 430 -4.30 5.70 27.66
N ASN A 431 -4.27 6.18 26.41
CA ASN A 431 -5.13 5.72 25.34
C ASN A 431 -4.43 5.76 23.97
N PRO A 432 -3.83 4.64 23.53
CA PRO A 432 -3.13 4.58 22.24
C PRO A 432 -3.98 4.96 21.03
N TYR A 433 -5.31 4.82 21.11
CA TYR A 433 -6.23 5.21 20.04
C TYR A 433 -6.27 6.73 19.78
N PHE A 434 -5.68 7.56 20.64
CA PHE A 434 -5.45 8.97 20.32
C PHE A 434 -4.52 9.16 19.12
N ALA A 435 -3.65 8.21 18.81
CA ALA A 435 -2.89 8.25 17.57
C ALA A 435 -3.79 8.30 16.33
N ALA A 436 -4.93 7.60 16.32
CA ALA A 436 -5.90 7.67 15.23
C ALA A 436 -6.83 8.88 15.34
N ILE A 437 -7.40 9.12 16.52
CA ILE A 437 -8.41 10.17 16.72
C ILE A 437 -7.84 11.57 16.45
N CYS A 438 -6.65 11.85 16.98
CA CYS A 438 -6.07 13.18 16.91
C CYS A 438 -5.37 13.47 15.58
N THR A 439 -5.10 12.45 14.75
CA THR A 439 -4.50 12.61 13.42
C THR A 439 -5.52 12.53 12.27
N TYR A 440 -6.81 12.38 12.56
CA TYR A 440 -7.85 12.05 11.58
C TYR A 440 -7.94 13.00 10.36
N GLY A 441 -7.72 14.31 10.55
CA GLY A 441 -7.76 15.29 9.47
C GLY A 441 -6.40 15.58 8.84
N MET A 442 -5.34 14.91 9.28
CA MET A 442 -3.97 15.16 8.83
C MET A 442 -3.58 14.25 7.66
N PRO A 443 -2.65 14.69 6.79
CA PRO A 443 -2.02 13.83 5.80
C PRO A 443 -1.35 12.59 6.43
N GLU A 444 -0.78 12.75 7.62
CA GLU A 444 -0.10 11.70 8.38
C GLU A 444 -1.06 10.87 9.27
N HIS A 445 -2.35 10.80 8.94
CA HIS A 445 -3.32 10.02 9.70
C HIS A 445 -2.84 8.58 9.96
N VAL A 446 -2.93 8.12 11.22
CA VAL A 446 -2.69 6.73 11.61
C VAL A 446 -4.02 5.99 11.69
N PRO A 447 -4.26 4.98 10.84
CA PRO A 447 -5.51 4.23 10.87
C PRO A 447 -5.77 3.55 12.21
N PHE A 448 -7.04 3.42 12.56
CA PHE A 448 -7.46 2.70 13.77
C PHE A 448 -6.94 1.26 13.79
N THR A 449 -6.97 0.58 12.64
CA THR A 449 -6.51 -0.81 12.46
C THR A 449 -5.03 -0.99 12.77
N THR A 450 -4.20 0.01 12.45
CA THR A 450 -2.76 0.01 12.79
C THR A 450 -2.52 -0.13 14.28
N ILE A 451 -3.34 0.54 15.08
CA ILE A 451 -3.26 0.50 16.54
C ILE A 451 -3.79 -0.84 17.04
N ASP A 452 -4.97 -1.26 16.55
CA ASP A 452 -5.64 -2.47 17.00
C ASP A 452 -4.76 -3.72 16.86
N ARG A 453 -4.08 -3.83 15.72
CA ARG A 453 -3.19 -4.97 15.43
C ARG A 453 -1.96 -5.04 16.34
N SER A 454 -1.48 -3.91 16.85
CA SER A 454 -0.37 -3.87 17.80
C SER A 454 -0.82 -4.25 19.22
N LEU A 455 -2.03 -3.81 19.60
CA LEU A 455 -2.59 -4.02 20.94
C LEU A 455 -3.22 -5.40 21.11
N PHE A 456 -3.78 -5.97 20.05
CA PHE A 456 -4.55 -7.21 20.07
C PHE A 456 -4.08 -8.20 18.99
N PRO A 457 -2.81 -8.64 19.02
CA PRO A 457 -2.36 -9.64 18.07
C PRO A 457 -3.08 -11.00 18.31
N PRO A 458 -3.24 -11.83 17.27
CA PRO A 458 -3.88 -13.14 17.39
C PRO A 458 -3.18 -14.06 18.39
N SER A 459 -3.91 -15.01 19.00
CA SER A 459 -3.31 -15.88 20.03
C SER A 459 -2.26 -16.88 19.51
N HIS A 460 -2.12 -17.05 18.20
CA HIS A 460 -1.18 -18.00 17.59
C HIS A 460 0.23 -17.43 17.40
N ILE A 461 0.40 -16.10 17.50
CA ILE A 461 1.73 -15.48 17.33
C ILE A 461 2.66 -15.86 18.48
N THR A 462 3.94 -16.03 18.17
CA THR A 462 4.96 -16.39 19.19
C THR A 462 5.70 -15.19 19.76
N TRP A 463 5.69 -14.05 19.06
CA TRP A 463 6.39 -12.84 19.48
C TRP A 463 5.70 -12.08 20.61
N LYS A 464 6.48 -11.31 21.38
CA LYS A 464 5.98 -10.51 22.50
C LYS A 464 5.65 -9.10 22.04
N SER A 465 4.46 -8.61 22.42
CA SER A 465 4.05 -7.24 22.12
C SER A 465 4.96 -6.22 22.82
N PRO A 466 5.44 -5.18 22.12
CA PRO A 466 6.29 -4.14 22.71
C PRO A 466 5.48 -3.15 23.57
N VAL A 467 4.16 -3.35 23.71
CA VAL A 467 3.27 -2.44 24.43
C VAL A 467 3.71 -2.30 25.90
N PRO A 468 4.05 -1.09 26.37
CA PRO A 468 4.50 -0.88 27.74
C PRO A 468 3.45 -1.27 28.78
N GLU A 469 3.87 -1.77 29.95
CA GLU A 469 2.97 -2.19 31.04
C GLU A 469 2.04 -1.08 31.54
N GLN A 470 2.45 0.19 31.38
CA GLN A 470 1.66 1.36 31.77
C GLN A 470 0.39 1.52 30.92
N VAL A 471 0.33 0.91 29.73
CA VAL A 471 -0.85 0.92 28.86
C VAL A 471 -1.88 -0.08 29.40
N GLN A 472 -2.82 0.42 30.20
CA GLN A 472 -3.90 -0.41 30.75
C GLN A 472 -5.02 -0.63 29.74
N LEU A 473 -4.89 -1.64 28.88
CA LEU A 473 -5.96 -2.03 27.97
C LEU A 473 -7.11 -2.69 28.75
N ARG A 474 -8.29 -2.05 28.78
CA ARG A 474 -9.54 -2.69 29.23
C ARG A 474 -10.23 -3.32 28.03
N GLY A 475 -9.95 -4.61 27.75
CA GLY A 475 -10.57 -5.37 26.67
C GLY A 475 -10.81 -6.85 27.02
N PRO A 476 -11.71 -7.54 26.31
CA PRO A 476 -12.04 -8.95 26.56
C PRO A 476 -10.93 -9.96 26.18
N HIS A 477 -9.88 -9.52 25.47
CA HIS A 477 -8.81 -10.37 24.94
C HIS A 477 -7.44 -10.13 25.61
N ARG A 478 -7.36 -10.23 26.94
CA ARG A 478 -6.06 -10.39 27.60
C ARG A 478 -5.62 -11.86 27.48
N PRO A 479 -4.42 -12.18 26.97
CA PRO A 479 -3.84 -13.51 27.14
C PRO A 479 -3.76 -13.83 28.65
N LYS A 480 -4.16 -15.04 29.02
CA LYS A 480 -4.26 -15.49 30.42
C LYS A 480 -2.89 -15.62 31.09
N ALA A 481 -2.31 -14.50 31.52
CA ALA A 481 -1.12 -14.50 32.37
C ALA A 481 -1.29 -13.48 33.49
N ASP A 482 -2.35 -13.60 34.29
CA ASP A 482 -2.28 -13.44 35.76
C ASP A 482 -3.66 -13.73 36.37
N ARG A 483 -3.86 -14.96 36.83
CA ARG A 483 -5.11 -15.36 37.52
C ARG A 483 -4.96 -15.40 39.03
N SER A 484 -3.88 -14.84 39.58
CA SER A 484 -3.60 -14.96 41.01
C SER A 484 -4.25 -13.87 41.88
N ASP A 485 -4.62 -12.72 41.31
CA ASP A 485 -5.03 -11.56 42.14
C ASP A 485 -6.54 -11.19 42.05
N ALA A 486 -7.23 -11.60 40.97
CA ALA A 486 -8.67 -11.33 40.79
C ALA A 486 -9.58 -12.25 41.63
N ASP A 487 -9.10 -13.43 42.02
CA ASP A 487 -9.87 -14.44 42.76
C ASP A 487 -9.84 -14.23 44.29
N ARG A 488 -8.96 -13.34 44.79
CA ARG A 488 -8.96 -12.92 46.19
C ARG A 488 -10.05 -11.90 46.53
N ARG A 489 -10.49 -11.09 45.55
CA ARG A 489 -11.48 -10.01 45.78
C ARG A 489 -12.93 -10.44 45.54
N THR A 490 -13.15 -11.51 44.78
CA THR A 490 -14.50 -12.03 44.47
C THR A 490 -15.08 -12.94 45.56
N ARG A 491 -14.31 -13.33 46.57
CA ARG A 491 -14.83 -14.04 47.76
C ARG A 491 -15.44 -13.13 48.84
N ALA A 492 -15.35 -11.81 48.69
CA ALA A 492 -15.87 -10.84 49.66
C ALA A 492 -17.26 -10.26 49.31
N ALA A 493 -17.78 -10.50 48.10
CA ALA A 493 -19.06 -9.95 47.66
C ALA A 493 -19.90 -11.04 46.97
N GLY A 494 -20.60 -11.83 47.78
CA GLY A 494 -21.47 -12.88 47.25
C GLY A 494 -22.72 -12.30 46.60
N PHE A 495 -22.90 -12.48 45.28
CA PHE A 495 -24.19 -12.60 44.59
C PHE A 495 -23.99 -13.34 43.23
N PRO A 496 -25.01 -14.04 42.69
CA PRO A 496 -24.85 -15.11 41.71
C PRO A 496 -24.93 -14.64 40.24
N ARG A 497 -24.40 -15.49 39.36
CA ARG A 497 -24.27 -15.31 37.91
C ARG A 497 -25.62 -15.35 37.18
N GLY A 498 -25.83 -14.41 36.26
CA GLY A 498 -26.90 -14.43 35.26
C GLY A 498 -26.46 -13.71 33.98
N HIS A 499 -26.74 -14.32 32.83
CA HIS A 499 -26.27 -13.98 31.49
C HIS A 499 -26.71 -12.59 30.98
N SER A 500 -25.88 -11.93 30.17
CA SER A 500 -26.25 -10.72 29.43
C SER A 500 -25.91 -10.81 27.93
N ARG A 501 -26.96 -10.80 27.10
CA ARG A 501 -27.00 -10.18 25.76
C ARG A 501 -27.80 -8.88 25.89
N SER A 502 -27.28 -7.74 25.44
CA SER A 502 -28.07 -6.54 25.04
C SER A 502 -27.14 -5.47 24.45
N ARG A 503 -27.23 -5.15 23.15
CA ARG A 503 -28.03 -4.05 22.55
C ARG A 503 -27.85 -2.69 23.24
N TRP A 504 -27.06 -1.83 22.60
CA TRP A 504 -26.96 -0.39 22.90
C TRP A 504 -28.16 0.37 22.31
N ARG A 505 -28.91 1.07 23.17
CA ARG A 505 -29.78 2.21 22.81
C ARG A 505 -29.35 3.40 23.66
N GLY A 506 -28.79 4.42 23.03
CA GLY A 506 -28.41 5.68 23.69
C GLY A 506 -29.64 6.55 23.97
N ASN A 507 -29.84 6.91 25.24
CA ASN A 507 -30.88 7.83 25.68
C ASN A 507 -30.29 9.25 25.76
N ARG A 508 -30.93 10.20 25.07
CA ARG A 508 -30.63 11.64 25.13
C ARG A 508 -31.08 12.22 26.48
N THR A 509 -30.17 12.82 27.23
CA THR A 509 -30.50 13.77 28.30
C THR A 509 -30.08 15.18 27.92
N ARG A 510 -31.08 16.08 27.92
CA ARG A 510 -30.96 17.53 27.70
C ARG A 510 -30.10 18.18 28.80
N GLN A 511 -29.11 18.98 28.40
CA GLN A 511 -28.63 20.10 29.22
C GLN A 511 -28.79 21.41 28.44
N ARG A 512 -29.20 22.45 29.17
CA ARG A 512 -29.58 23.78 28.68
C ARG A 512 -28.32 24.65 28.53
N HIS A 513 -28.18 25.33 27.39
CA HIS A 513 -27.23 26.44 27.22
C HIS A 513 -27.87 27.79 27.60
N PRO A 514 -27.10 28.75 28.16
CA PRO A 514 -27.52 30.13 28.29
C PRO A 514 -27.37 30.92 26.97
N ARG A 515 -28.23 31.92 26.81
CA ARG A 515 -28.48 32.72 25.61
C ARG A 515 -27.34 33.70 25.30
N CYS A 516 -27.08 33.93 24.01
CA CYS A 516 -26.37 35.11 23.48
C CYS A 516 -27.33 35.95 22.61
N PRO A 517 -27.19 37.29 22.56
CA PRO A 517 -28.26 38.19 22.11
C PRO A 517 -28.31 38.43 20.61
N THR A 518 -29.51 38.81 20.20
CA THR A 518 -30.05 39.14 18.89
C THR A 518 -29.32 40.24 18.11
N THR A 519 -29.20 40.06 16.79
CA THR A 519 -29.24 41.15 15.81
C THR A 519 -30.14 40.80 14.62
N ARG A 520 -31.12 41.70 14.47
CA ARG A 520 -32.21 41.90 13.51
C ARG A 520 -32.12 41.26 12.11
N ALA A 521 -33.26 40.66 11.74
CA ALA A 521 -33.71 40.40 10.38
C ALA A 521 -34.14 41.69 9.67
N HIS A 522 -33.91 41.73 8.36
CA HIS A 522 -34.77 42.45 7.42
C HIS A 522 -35.33 41.42 6.43
N GLU A 523 -36.65 41.26 6.47
CA GLU A 523 -37.45 40.54 5.50
C GLU A 523 -37.43 41.25 4.15
N HIS A 524 -37.40 40.49 3.06
CA HIS A 524 -38.22 40.83 1.91
C HIS A 524 -38.70 39.56 1.20
N ASP A 525 -40.01 39.55 1.04
CA ASP A 525 -40.91 38.53 0.51
C ASP A 525 -40.80 38.43 -1.02
N SER A 526 -40.87 37.22 -1.59
CA SER A 526 -41.45 36.98 -2.92
C SER A 526 -41.51 35.48 -3.28
N ARG A 527 -42.74 34.97 -3.34
CA ARG A 527 -43.16 33.75 -4.05
C ARG A 527 -42.73 33.79 -5.51
N TRP A 528 -42.31 32.67 -6.13
CA TRP A 528 -42.65 32.33 -7.53
C TRP A 528 -42.48 30.82 -7.81
N SER A 529 -43.19 30.38 -8.84
CA SER A 529 -43.71 29.04 -9.14
C SER A 529 -42.77 28.06 -9.84
N ARG A 530 -43.17 26.77 -9.81
CA ARG A 530 -42.70 25.66 -10.66
C ARG A 530 -42.66 26.03 -12.16
N SER A 531 -41.56 25.73 -12.86
CA SER A 531 -41.51 24.89 -14.08
C SER A 531 -40.14 24.92 -14.79
N ARG A 532 -39.77 23.75 -15.35
CA ARG A 532 -38.93 23.47 -16.54
C ARG A 532 -37.39 23.69 -16.53
N SER A 533 -36.73 22.55 -16.67
CA SER A 533 -35.75 22.16 -17.70
C SER A 533 -34.35 22.81 -17.80
N ARG A 534 -33.36 21.90 -17.75
CA ARG A 534 -32.11 21.80 -18.54
C ARG A 534 -31.04 22.90 -18.41
N ARG A 535 -29.82 22.37 -18.20
CA ARG A 535 -28.46 22.95 -18.30
C ARG A 535 -28.01 23.76 -17.10
N TYR A 536 -26.94 23.31 -16.44
CA TYR A 536 -25.70 24.05 -16.10
C TYR A 536 -24.72 22.98 -15.56
N ARG A 537 -23.69 22.65 -16.33
CA ARG A 537 -22.29 23.13 -16.22
C ARG A 537 -21.56 22.63 -14.96
N ARG A 538 -20.53 21.80 -15.25
CA ARG A 538 -19.15 21.86 -14.76
C ARG A 538 -18.95 22.57 -13.42
N VAL A 539 -18.70 21.76 -12.40
CA VAL A 539 -17.82 22.10 -11.28
C VAL A 539 -16.73 21.04 -11.28
N ALA A 540 -15.50 21.46 -11.52
CA ALA A 540 -14.30 20.63 -11.37
C ALA A 540 -13.73 20.86 -9.97
N PRO A 541 -13.25 19.81 -9.29
CA PRO A 541 -12.19 19.96 -8.29
C PRO A 541 -10.84 19.63 -8.93
N MET A 542 -9.89 20.55 -8.75
CA MET A 542 -8.47 20.38 -9.04
C MET A 542 -7.86 19.42 -8.00
N VAL A 543 -7.43 18.22 -8.40
CA VAL A 543 -6.20 17.54 -7.92
C VAL A 543 -5.85 16.46 -8.95
N THR A 544 -5.01 16.76 -9.93
CA THR A 544 -4.23 15.78 -10.71
C THR A 544 -3.16 16.53 -11.50
N ALA A 545 -1.91 16.50 -11.03
CA ALA A 545 -0.76 16.94 -11.81
C ALA A 545 0.41 16.00 -11.48
N ALA A 546 0.48 14.88 -12.18
CA ALA A 546 1.68 14.04 -12.26
C ALA A 546 1.80 13.27 -13.60
N GLU A 547 0.74 13.15 -14.41
CA GLU A 547 0.77 12.35 -15.66
C GLU A 547 0.48 13.16 -16.95
N SER A 548 0.54 14.49 -16.92
CA SER A 548 0.11 15.32 -18.08
C SER A 548 1.10 16.37 -18.57
N LEU A 549 2.37 16.01 -18.79
CA LEU A 549 3.29 16.80 -19.62
C LEU A 549 4.12 15.90 -20.54
N SER A 550 3.43 15.25 -21.48
CA SER A 550 4.04 14.78 -22.73
C SER A 550 3.14 15.25 -23.86
N GLY A 551 3.68 16.15 -24.69
CA GLY A 551 3.02 16.60 -25.91
C GLY A 551 2.99 18.12 -26.10
N LYS A 552 3.91 18.59 -26.94
CA LYS A 552 3.95 19.89 -27.66
C LYS A 552 4.63 21.04 -26.93
N ARG A 553 5.82 21.41 -27.42
CA ARG A 553 6.11 22.70 -28.08
C ARG A 553 7.35 22.55 -28.96
N HIS A 554 7.34 23.29 -30.07
CA HIS A 554 8.37 23.33 -31.11
C HIS A 554 9.76 23.73 -30.60
#